data_AF-W1NS72-F1
#
_entry.id   AF-W1NS72-F1
#
_cell.length_a   1.000
_cell.length_b   1.000
_cell.length_c   1.000
_cell.angle_alpha   90.00
_cell.angle_beta   90.00
_cell.angle_gamma   90.00
#
_symmetry.space_group_name_H-M   'P 1'
#
loop_
_entity.id
_entity.type
_entity.pdbx_description
1 polymer ?
#
loop_
_entity_poly.entity_id
_entity_poly.type
_entity_poly.pdbx_seq_one_letter_code
_entity_poly.pdbx_strand_id
1 'polypeptide(L)' 'MTLKDMVKGTRNMLGRYVSKWFYDKGIPFDAANSPYFPPMVNAIQRVGPGVKPAMTYELSGPILNEEVEEVRIINKVG' A
#
# COMPACT_ATOMS: atom_id res chain seq x y z
N MET A 1 24.88 12.30 12.88
CA MET A 1 23.65 11.56 12.52
C MET A 1 24.07 10.31 11.78
N THR A 2 23.73 9.12 12.28
CA THR A 2 24.21 7.84 11.70
C THR A 2 23.23 7.28 10.67
N LEU A 3 23.70 6.39 9.77
CA LEU A 3 22.83 5.70 8.79
C LEU A 3 21.65 4.97 9.47
N LYS A 4 21.89 4.41 10.66
CA LYS A 4 20.85 3.77 11.48
C LYS A 4 19.79 4.77 11.94
N ASP A 5 20.19 6.00 12.29
CA ASP A 5 19.28 7.06 12.69
C ASP A 5 18.43 7.55 11.51
N MET A 6 19.02 7.62 10.31
CA MET A 6 18.29 8.00 9.09
C MET A 6 17.26 6.95 8.68
N VAL A 7 17.62 5.65 8.71
CA VAL A 7 16.69 4.55 8.42
C VAL A 7 15.53 4.53 9.43
N LYS A 8 15.83 4.77 10.72
CA LYS A 8 14.81 4.91 11.77
C LYS A 8 13.91 6.13 11.51
N GLY A 9 14.47 7.27 11.10
CA GLY A 9 13.72 8.47 10.73
C GLY A 9 12.76 8.25 9.56
N THR A 10 13.21 7.59 8.49
CA THR A 10 12.39 7.30 7.31
C THR A 10 11.27 6.30 7.63
N ARG A 11 11.57 5.24 8.38
CA ARG A 11 10.56 4.27 8.86
C ARG A 11 9.50 4.95 9.74
N ASN A 12 9.92 5.90 10.56
CA ASN A 12 9.02 6.69 11.40
C ASN A 12 8.10 7.62 10.59
N MET A 13 8.54 8.11 9.42
CA MET A 13 7.70 8.97 8.57
C MET A 13 6.59 8.19 7.87
N LEU A 14 6.93 7.09 7.19
CA LEU A 14 5.93 6.25 6.54
C LEU A 14 4.88 5.75 7.54
N GLY A 15 5.32 5.21 8.67
CA GLY A 15 4.44 4.75 9.74
C GLY A 15 3.47 5.83 10.22
N ARG A 16 3.95 7.08 10.40
CA ARG A 16 3.10 8.21 10.79
C ARG A 16 2.01 8.52 9.76
N TYR A 17 2.33 8.53 8.47
CA TYR A 17 1.33 8.82 7.43
C TYR A 17 0.29 7.70 7.30
N VAL A 18 0.73 6.44 7.33
CA VAL A 18 -0.18 5.28 7.31
C VAL A 18 -1.09 5.30 8.54
N SER A 19 -0.54 5.49 9.74
CA SER A 19 -1.35 5.50 10.97
C SER A 19 -2.37 6.64 10.99
N LYS A 20 -2.02 7.83 10.46
CA LYS A 20 -2.97 8.95 10.32
C LYS A 20 -4.11 8.61 9.37
N TRP A 21 -3.80 7.98 8.23
CA TRP A 21 -4.83 7.58 7.26
C TRP A 21 -5.77 6.51 7.82
N PHE A 22 -5.23 5.51 8.52
CA PHE A 22 -6.03 4.49 9.22
C PHE A 22 -7.00 5.15 10.22
N TYR A 23 -6.50 6.07 11.03
CA TYR A 23 -7.32 6.79 12.00
C TYR A 23 -8.42 7.66 11.33
N ASP A 24 -8.06 8.45 10.31
CA ASP A 24 -9.01 9.31 9.57
C ASP A 24 -10.14 8.52 8.90
N LYS A 25 -9.84 7.32 8.40
CA LYS A 25 -10.81 6.46 7.71
C LYS A 25 -11.47 5.41 8.60
N GLY A 26 -11.15 5.37 9.88
CA GLY A 26 -11.67 4.37 10.81
C GLY A 26 -11.27 2.93 10.44
N ILE A 27 -10.13 2.75 9.77
CA ILE A 27 -9.62 1.43 9.37
C ILE A 27 -9.00 0.78 10.62
N PRO A 28 -9.44 -0.45 10.99
CA PRO A 28 -8.80 -1.23 12.04
C PRO A 28 -7.30 -1.42 11.79
N PHE A 29 -6.46 -1.20 12.81
CA PHE A 29 -5.00 -1.30 12.66
C PHE A 29 -4.49 -2.70 12.33
N ASP A 30 -5.26 -3.73 12.65
CA ASP A 30 -4.98 -5.11 12.24
C ASP A 30 -5.12 -5.33 10.73
N ALA A 31 -5.71 -4.42 9.97
CA ALA A 31 -5.67 -4.45 8.50
C ALA A 31 -4.24 -4.39 7.95
N ALA A 32 -3.26 -3.89 8.73
CA ALA A 32 -1.84 -3.95 8.38
C ALA A 32 -1.26 -5.38 8.40
N ASN A 33 -1.96 -6.35 9.00
CA ASN A 33 -1.59 -7.77 8.98
C ASN A 33 -2.01 -8.48 7.68
N SER A 34 -2.75 -7.78 6.80
CA SER A 34 -3.11 -8.30 5.48
C SER A 34 -1.86 -8.66 4.67
N PRO A 35 -1.85 -9.80 3.95
CA PRO A 35 -0.74 -10.17 3.08
C PRO A 35 -0.47 -9.14 1.97
N TYR A 36 -1.45 -8.29 1.66
CA TYR A 36 -1.34 -7.23 0.64
C TYR A 36 -0.67 -5.95 1.15
N PHE A 37 -0.57 -5.77 2.48
CA PHE A 37 -0.02 -4.53 3.04
C PHE A 37 1.50 -4.36 2.78
N PRO A 38 2.38 -5.37 3.01
CA PRO A 38 3.79 -5.24 2.66
C PRO A 38 4.05 -5.04 1.15
N PRO A 39 3.39 -5.77 0.21
CA PRO A 39 3.50 -5.51 -1.22
C PRO A 39 3.11 -4.07 -1.61
N MET A 40 2.00 -3.54 -1.07
CA MET A 40 1.59 -2.15 -1.29
C MET A 40 2.69 -1.14 -0.89
N VAL A 41 3.26 -1.31 0.31
CA VAL A 41 4.36 -0.45 0.78
C VAL A 41 5.59 -0.55 -0.12
N ASN A 42 5.96 -1.76 -0.54
CA ASN A 42 7.09 -1.98 -1.44
C ASN A 42 6.87 -1.33 -2.82
N ALA A 43 5.65 -1.38 -3.36
CA ALA A 43 5.30 -0.73 -4.62
C ALA A 43 5.47 0.80 -4.52
N ILE A 44 4.95 1.41 -3.45
CA ILE A 44 5.10 2.85 -3.20
C ILE A 44 6.59 3.24 -3.11
N GLN A 45 7.41 2.44 -2.42
CA GLN A 45 8.85 2.70 -2.30
C GLN A 45 9.59 2.59 -3.65
N ARG A 46 9.24 1.60 -4.48
CA ARG A 46 9.86 1.39 -5.81
C ARG A 46 9.55 2.51 -6.78
N VAL A 47 8.32 2.99 -6.74
CA VAL A 47 7.83 4.05 -7.65
C VAL A 47 8.48 5.40 -7.34
N GLY A 48 8.77 5.67 -6.07
CA GLY A 48 9.51 6.86 -5.65
C GLY A 48 8.70 8.16 -5.66
N PRO A 49 9.33 9.29 -5.31
CA PRO A 49 8.67 10.60 -5.25
C PRO A 49 8.18 11.08 -6.63
N GLY A 50 6.97 11.65 -6.69
CA GLY A 50 6.43 12.30 -7.89
C GLY A 50 5.28 11.56 -8.57
N VAL A 51 4.97 10.34 -8.12
CA VAL A 51 3.78 9.64 -8.61
C VAL A 51 2.52 10.16 -7.92
N LYS A 52 1.54 10.50 -8.77
CA LYS A 52 0.20 10.87 -8.33
C LYS A 52 -0.48 9.61 -7.79
N PRO A 53 -1.05 9.65 -6.57
CA PRO A 53 -1.89 8.57 -6.08
C PRO A 53 -3.01 8.29 -7.09
N ALA A 54 -3.39 7.02 -7.23
CA ALA A 54 -4.55 6.65 -8.02
C ALA A 54 -5.81 7.32 -7.45
N MET A 55 -6.64 7.86 -8.33
CA MET A 55 -7.91 8.48 -7.97
C MET A 55 -8.92 7.41 -7.56
N THR A 56 -9.93 7.78 -6.75
CA THR A 56 -10.95 6.84 -6.27
C THR A 56 -11.63 6.06 -7.40
N TYR A 57 -11.86 6.68 -8.57
CA TYR A 57 -12.44 6.02 -9.73
C TYR A 57 -11.53 4.96 -10.36
N GLU A 58 -10.21 5.14 -10.28
CA GLU A 58 -9.22 4.22 -10.82
C GLU A 58 -9.13 2.98 -9.93
N LEU A 59 -9.11 3.21 -8.61
CA LEU A 59 -9.07 2.15 -7.60
C LEU A 59 -10.33 1.29 -7.59
N SER A 60 -11.52 1.87 -7.79
CA SER A 60 -12.79 1.11 -7.76
C SER A 60 -13.22 0.55 -9.11
N GLY A 61 -12.55 0.94 -10.20
CA GLY A 61 -12.92 0.57 -11.56
C GLY A 61 -11.84 -0.30 -12.23
N PRO A 62 -11.04 0.26 -13.17
CA PRO A 62 -10.12 -0.53 -13.98
C PRO A 62 -9.14 -1.39 -13.18
N ILE A 63 -8.52 -0.82 -12.11
CA ILE A 63 -7.49 -1.53 -11.35
C ILE A 63 -8.07 -2.72 -10.59
N LEU A 64 -9.24 -2.55 -9.96
CA LEU A 64 -9.89 -3.65 -9.26
C LEU A 64 -10.38 -4.74 -10.23
N ASN A 65 -10.82 -4.35 -11.42
CA ASN A 65 -11.25 -5.31 -12.45
C ASN A 65 -10.08 -6.16 -12.96
N GLU A 66 -8.90 -5.57 -13.14
CA GLU A 66 -7.67 -6.27 -13.52
C GLU A 66 -7.28 -7.31 -12.44
N GLU A 67 -7.26 -6.92 -11.17
CA GLU A 67 -6.97 -7.84 -10.05
C GLU A 67 -7.99 -9.00 -9.95
N VAL A 68 -9.29 -8.73 -10.15
CA VAL A 68 -10.34 -9.76 -10.13
C VAL A 68 -10.15 -10.77 -11.27
N GLU A 69 -9.77 -10.31 -12.46
CA GLU A 69 -9.53 -11.21 -13.59
C GLU A 69 -8.22 -12.00 -13.44
N GLU A 70 -7.15 -11.41 -12.89
CA GLU A 70 -5.94 -12.15 -12.55
C GLU A 70 -6.22 -13.28 -11.55
N VAL A 71 -6.96 -12.99 -10.48
CA VAL A 71 -7.37 -14.02 -9.49
C VAL A 71 -8.25 -15.10 -10.13
N ARG A 72 -9.16 -14.74 -11.04
CA ARG A 72 -9.99 -15.72 -11.77
C ARG A 72 -9.17 -16.61 -12.69
N ILE A 73 -8.16 -16.07 -13.35
CA ILE A 73 -7.28 -16.84 -14.23
C ILE A 73 -6.48 -17.83 -13.40
N ILE A 74 -5.84 -17.39 -12.30
CA ILE A 74 -5.06 -18.27 -11.41
C ILE A 74 -5.89 -19.45 -10.90
N ASN A 75 -7.15 -19.21 -10.52
CA ASN A 75 -8.06 -20.25 -10.02
C ASN A 75 -8.61 -21.20 -11.11
N LYS A 76 -8.43 -20.89 -12.39
CA LYS A 76 -8.81 -21.78 -13.50
C LYS A 76 -7.67 -22.69 -13.97
N VAL A 77 -6.42 -22.36 -13.62
CA VAL A 77 -5.23 -23.15 -13.99
C VAL A 77 -4.73 -24.06 -12.86
N GLY A 78 -5.33 -23.95 -11.66
CA GLY A 78 -5.06 -24.78 -10.48
C GLY A 78 -6.02 -25.94 -10.31
#